data_AF-A0A6N8I1J3-F1
#
_entry.id   AF-A0A6N8I1J3-F1
#
_cell.length_a   1.000
_cell.length_b   1.000
_cell.length_c   1.000
_cell.angle_alpha   90.00
_cell.angle_beta   90.00
_cell.angle_gamma   90.00
#
_symmetry.space_group_name_H-M   'P 1'
#
loop_
_entity.id
_entity.type
_entity.pdbx_description
1 polymer ?
#
loop_
_entity_poly.entity_id
_entity_poly.type
_entity_poly.pdbx_seq_one_letter_code
_entity_poly.pdbx_strand_id
1 'polypeptide(L)'
;MNSISIVQREKALVQRRRNRAILRLRLWSGIKGAISIPWKGILVLLLCVVFIFLWNIRDKLVPFHSDIPLLSTLWGYIIAVFIPLFFMLLLVGLLFLLGTPSKAKEFEGKLLEIGLYSRYGHAPALISCKRIKGTDVSTFTFFSLGVGRERWQKESEAVKDVLDIHYTEPIKYGGKNGRKRDIIVITAAPGAETHREDVLYDDEI
;
A
#
# COMPACT_ATOMS: atom_id res chain seq x y z
N MET A 1 -29.05 -5.80 27.81
CA MET A 1 -27.58 -5.96 27.83
C MET A 1 -27.03 -6.66 26.57
N ASN A 2 -27.60 -6.44 25.37
CA ASN A 2 -27.22 -7.13 24.11
C ASN A 2 -26.85 -6.20 22.94
N SER A 3 -27.17 -4.90 22.98
CA SER A 3 -26.90 -3.98 21.88
C SER A 3 -25.41 -3.60 21.77
N ILE A 4 -24.72 -3.45 22.92
CA ILE A 4 -23.29 -3.08 22.96
C ILE A 4 -22.42 -4.18 22.35
N SER A 5 -22.74 -5.46 22.59
CA SER A 5 -21.98 -6.60 22.06
C SER A 5 -22.17 -6.77 20.55
N ILE A 6 -23.36 -6.46 20.00
CA ILE A 6 -23.64 -6.51 18.56
C ILE A 6 -22.83 -5.43 17.83
N VAL A 7 -22.86 -4.18 18.32
CA VAL A 7 -22.12 -3.06 17.72
C VAL A 7 -20.61 -3.32 17.76
N GLN A 8 -20.08 -3.88 18.86
CA GLN A 8 -18.67 -4.24 18.96
C GLN A 8 -18.27 -5.36 17.98
N ARG A 9 -19.13 -6.37 17.81
CA ARG A 9 -18.91 -7.45 16.83
C ARG A 9 -18.93 -6.91 15.40
N GLU A 10 -19.89 -6.06 15.06
CA GLU A 10 -19.95 -5.41 13.75
C GLU A 10 -18.71 -4.58 13.46
N LYS A 11 -18.27 -3.74 14.40
CA LYS A 11 -17.02 -2.99 14.31
C LYS A 11 -15.83 -3.91 14.02
N ALA A 12 -15.70 -5.01 14.76
CA ALA A 12 -14.63 -5.98 14.56
C ALA A 12 -14.69 -6.67 13.17
N LEU A 13 -15.89 -7.01 12.70
CA LEU A 13 -16.08 -7.62 11.38
C LEU A 13 -15.72 -6.64 10.25
N VAL A 14 -16.16 -5.38 10.36
CA VAL A 14 -15.85 -4.30 9.43
C VAL A 14 -14.34 -4.06 9.39
N GLN A 15 -13.68 -3.98 10.55
CA GLN A 15 -12.23 -3.84 10.66
C GLN A 15 -11.48 -5.01 10.01
N ARG A 16 -11.91 -6.26 10.26
CA ARG A 16 -11.31 -7.44 9.61
C ARG A 16 -11.49 -7.44 8.10
N ARG A 17 -12.64 -6.97 7.58
CA ARG A 17 -12.85 -6.83 6.13
C ARG A 17 -11.94 -5.74 5.54
N ARG A 18 -11.84 -4.59 6.21
CA ARG A 18 -10.93 -3.48 5.84
C ARG A 18 -9.48 -3.96 5.76
N ASN A 19 -8.98 -4.60 6.82
CA ASN A 19 -7.59 -5.07 6.87
C ASN A 19 -7.29 -6.09 5.77
N ARG A 20 -8.20 -7.04 5.52
CA ARG A 20 -8.04 -8.03 4.42
C ARG A 20 -8.10 -7.39 3.04
N ALA A 21 -8.93 -6.35 2.84
CA ALA A 21 -8.97 -5.62 1.59
C ALA A 21 -7.68 -4.83 1.36
N ILE A 22 -7.21 -4.08 2.36
CA ILE A 22 -5.96 -3.32 2.31
C ILE A 22 -4.77 -4.24 2.06
N LEU A 23 -4.67 -5.36 2.76
CA LEU A 23 -3.57 -6.32 2.61
C LEU A 23 -3.53 -6.89 1.19
N ARG A 24 -4.68 -7.31 0.64
CA ARG A 24 -4.77 -7.79 -0.75
C ARG A 24 -4.37 -6.71 -1.76
N LEU A 25 -4.82 -5.48 -1.55
CA LEU A 25 -4.49 -4.36 -2.44
C LEU A 25 -3.00 -4.01 -2.39
N ARG A 26 -2.40 -4.00 -1.21
CA ARG A 26 -0.95 -3.76 -1.02
C ARG A 26 -0.13 -4.87 -1.64
N LEU A 27 -0.46 -6.14 -1.41
CA LEU A 27 0.21 -7.28 -2.07
C LEU A 27 0.13 -7.18 -3.59
N TRP A 28 -1.06 -6.94 -4.14
CA TRP A 28 -1.23 -6.76 -5.58
C TRP A 28 -0.46 -5.55 -6.12
N SER A 29 -0.39 -4.47 -5.35
CA SER A 29 0.40 -3.29 -5.72
C SER A 29 1.90 -3.57 -5.68
N GLY A 30 2.37 -4.39 -4.73
CA GLY A 30 3.75 -4.87 -4.64
C GLY A 30 4.13 -5.74 -5.83
N ILE A 31 3.28 -6.70 -6.20
CA ILE A 31 3.47 -7.56 -7.39
C ILE A 31 3.51 -6.70 -8.66
N LYS A 32 2.53 -5.82 -8.86
CA LYS A 32 2.53 -4.91 -10.01
C LYS A 32 3.75 -3.99 -10.00
N GLY A 33 4.18 -3.53 -8.83
CA GLY A 33 5.36 -2.71 -8.65
C GLY A 33 6.65 -3.44 -9.03
N ALA A 34 6.81 -4.69 -8.61
CA ALA A 34 7.96 -5.52 -8.97
C ALA A 34 8.06 -5.75 -10.48
N ILE A 35 6.93 -5.89 -11.17
CA ILE A 35 6.90 -6.08 -12.64
C ILE A 35 7.12 -4.76 -13.40
N SER A 36 6.54 -3.66 -12.92
CA SER A 36 6.51 -2.39 -13.68
C SER A 36 7.69 -1.46 -13.39
N ILE A 37 8.39 -1.66 -12.28
CA ILE A 37 9.45 -0.75 -11.81
C ILE A 37 10.78 -1.54 -11.76
N PRO A 38 11.79 -1.15 -12.56
CA PRO A 38 12.98 -1.98 -12.79
C PRO A 38 13.78 -2.24 -11.51
N TRP A 39 14.02 -1.23 -10.66
CA TRP A 39 14.76 -1.41 -9.40
C TRP A 39 14.04 -2.33 -8.41
N LYS A 40 12.70 -2.29 -8.38
CA LYS A 40 11.88 -3.18 -7.55
C LYS A 40 11.92 -4.63 -8.05
N GLY A 41 11.90 -4.82 -9.37
CA GLY A 41 12.08 -6.12 -10.01
C GLY A 41 13.47 -6.71 -9.74
N ILE A 42 14.52 -5.88 -9.79
CA ILE A 42 15.89 -6.29 -9.49
C ILE A 42 16.01 -6.84 -8.06
N LEU A 43 15.37 -6.22 -7.06
CA LEU A 43 15.38 -6.73 -5.68
C LEU A 43 14.74 -8.13 -5.56
N VAL A 44 13.62 -8.36 -6.24
CA VAL A 44 12.97 -9.67 -6.26
C VAL A 44 13.84 -10.70 -6.99
N LEU A 45 14.43 -10.31 -8.12
CA LEU A 45 15.33 -11.17 -8.89
C LEU A 45 16.58 -11.54 -8.08
N LEU A 46 17.18 -10.58 -7.37
CA LEU A 46 18.30 -10.82 -6.47
C LEU A 46 17.94 -11.80 -5.36
N LEU A 47 16.75 -11.68 -4.77
CA LEU A 47 16.27 -12.65 -3.78
C LEU A 47 16.17 -14.06 -4.38
N CYS A 48 15.66 -14.19 -5.61
CA CYS A 48 15.60 -15.48 -6.32
C CYS A 48 17.00 -16.05 -6.61
N VAL A 49 17.96 -15.22 -7.01
CA VAL A 49 19.35 -15.65 -7.24
C VAL A 49 19.99 -16.16 -5.95
N VAL A 50 19.80 -15.45 -4.84
CA VAL A 50 20.27 -15.88 -3.51
C VAL A 50 19.66 -17.23 -3.13
N PHE A 51 18.36 -17.43 -3.37
CA PHE A 51 17.71 -18.72 -3.12
C PHE A 51 18.28 -19.87 -3.96
N ILE A 52 18.45 -19.66 -5.27
CA ILE A 52 19.04 -20.67 -6.17
C ILE A 52 20.47 -20.99 -5.73
N PHE A 53 21.24 -19.97 -5.34
CA PHE A 53 22.58 -20.16 -4.81
C PHE A 53 22.54 -21.01 -3.53
N LEU A 54 21.76 -20.61 -2.51
CA LEU A 54 21.60 -21.35 -1.26
C LEU A 54 21.14 -22.79 -1.49
N TRP A 55 20.23 -23.02 -2.45
CA TRP A 55 19.74 -24.35 -2.78
C TRP A 55 20.83 -25.25 -3.40
N ASN A 56 21.70 -24.69 -4.24
CA ASN A 56 22.82 -25.40 -4.86
C ASN A 56 23.94 -25.73 -3.86
N ILE A 57 24.18 -24.84 -2.89
CA ILE A 57 25.20 -25.07 -1.86
C ILE A 57 24.64 -25.62 -0.55
N ARG A 58 23.35 -26.01 -0.50
CA ARG A 58 22.67 -26.45 0.73
C ARG A 58 23.41 -27.59 1.44
N ASP A 59 23.92 -28.55 0.66
CA ASP A 59 24.59 -29.75 1.16
C ASP A 59 26.00 -29.42 1.70
N LYS A 60 26.57 -28.27 1.30
CA LYS A 60 27.86 -27.75 1.78
C LYS A 60 27.73 -26.72 2.91
N LEU A 61 26.60 -26.00 2.99
CA LEU A 61 26.37 -24.92 3.95
C LEU A 61 26.15 -25.43 5.38
N VAL A 62 25.50 -26.59 5.52
CA VAL A 62 25.21 -27.17 6.84
C VAL A 62 25.61 -28.65 6.81
N PRO A 63 26.93 -28.94 6.78
CA PRO A 63 27.41 -30.31 6.80
C PRO A 63 27.11 -30.91 8.17
N PHE A 64 26.08 -31.74 8.26
CA PHE A 64 25.79 -32.51 9.47
C PHE A 64 26.07 -33.98 9.18
N HIS A 65 27.23 -34.44 9.64
CA HIS A 65 27.60 -35.85 9.59
C HIS A 65 27.38 -36.43 10.99
N SER A 66 26.53 -37.44 11.06
CA SER A 66 26.32 -38.23 12.27
C SER A 66 26.49 -39.69 11.89
N ASP A 67 27.06 -40.48 12.79
CA ASP A 67 27.28 -41.92 12.61
C ASP A 67 25.96 -42.71 12.48
N ILE A 68 24.83 -42.06 12.78
CA ILE A 68 23.49 -42.61 12.62
C ILE A 68 22.93 -42.19 11.25
N PRO A 69 22.76 -43.12 10.28
CA PRO A 69 22.30 -42.80 8.92
C PRO A 69 20.91 -42.17 8.86
N LEU A 70 20.05 -42.49 9.83
CA LEU A 70 18.71 -41.92 9.94
C LEU A 70 18.75 -40.43 10.28
N LEU A 71 19.67 -40.01 11.15
CA LEU A 71 19.75 -38.64 11.65
C LEU A 71 20.26 -37.68 10.57
N SER A 72 21.25 -38.09 9.77
CA SER A 72 21.73 -37.31 8.62
C SER A 72 20.65 -37.16 7.54
N THR A 73 19.88 -38.24 7.29
CA THR A 73 18.75 -38.22 6.36
C THR A 73 17.64 -37.27 6.81
N LEU A 74 17.25 -37.34 8.09
CA LEU A 74 16.26 -36.43 8.69
C LEU A 74 16.72 -34.96 8.63
N TRP A 75 18.00 -34.71 8.90
CA TRP A 75 18.57 -33.37 8.81
C TRP A 75 18.49 -32.79 7.39
N GLY A 76 18.78 -33.60 6.37
CA GLY A 76 18.61 -33.22 4.96
C GLY A 76 17.17 -32.79 4.65
N TYR A 77 16.17 -33.53 5.14
CA TYR A 77 14.77 -33.17 4.96
C TYR A 77 14.38 -31.88 5.69
N ILE A 78 14.88 -31.67 6.91
CA ILE A 78 14.64 -30.45 7.68
C ILE A 78 15.14 -29.24 6.88
N ILE A 79 16.38 -29.29 6.38
CA ILE A 79 16.96 -28.20 5.58
C ILE A 79 16.18 -27.99 4.28
N ALA A 80 15.83 -29.07 3.59
CA ALA A 80 15.08 -29.02 2.34
C ALA A 80 13.70 -28.35 2.49
N VAL A 81 13.08 -28.42 3.68
CA VAL A 81 11.81 -27.74 3.99
C VAL A 81 12.04 -26.32 4.51
N PHE A 82 13.05 -26.10 5.36
CA PHE A 82 13.29 -24.79 5.98
C PHE A 82 13.75 -23.73 4.97
N ILE A 83 14.64 -24.07 4.03
CA ILE A 83 15.13 -23.12 3.01
C ILE A 83 13.98 -22.52 2.18
N PRO A 84 13.09 -23.31 1.54
CA PRO A 84 11.98 -22.76 0.77
C PRO A 84 10.95 -22.04 1.65
N LEU A 85 10.71 -22.52 2.88
CA LEU A 85 9.80 -21.86 3.80
C LEU A 85 10.28 -20.45 4.16
N PHE A 86 11.57 -20.31 4.49
CA PHE A 86 12.17 -19.03 4.82
C PHE A 86 12.19 -18.08 3.61
N PHE A 87 12.52 -18.60 2.43
CA PHE A 87 12.45 -17.84 1.18
C PHE A 87 11.03 -17.33 0.90
N MET A 88 10.01 -18.17 1.07
CA MET A 88 8.62 -17.78 0.88
C MET A 88 8.22 -16.65 1.84
N LEU A 89 8.64 -16.75 3.11
CA LEU A 89 8.36 -15.73 4.12
C LEU A 89 9.04 -14.40 3.78
N LEU A 90 10.32 -14.43 3.39
CA LEU A 90 11.05 -13.26 2.92
C LEU A 90 10.42 -12.63 1.68
N LEU A 91 10.01 -13.44 0.71
CA LEU A 91 9.35 -12.97 -0.51
C LEU A 91 8.04 -12.26 -0.20
N VAL A 92 7.19 -12.85 0.65
CA VAL A 92 5.92 -12.23 1.07
C VAL A 92 6.17 -10.94 1.84
N GLY A 93 7.15 -10.93 2.76
CA GLY A 93 7.54 -9.73 3.51
C GLY A 93 8.05 -8.62 2.59
N LEU A 94 8.90 -8.95 1.62
CA LEU A 94 9.44 -8.03 0.63
C LEU A 94 8.31 -7.44 -0.23
N LEU A 95 7.41 -8.27 -0.78
CA LEU A 95 6.26 -7.79 -1.55
C LEU A 95 5.35 -6.87 -0.74
N PHE A 96 5.16 -7.15 0.55
CA PHE A 96 4.38 -6.30 1.44
C PHE A 96 5.05 -4.94 1.69
N LEU A 97 6.38 -4.94 1.87
CA LEU A 97 7.17 -3.73 2.07
C LEU A 97 7.17 -2.86 0.80
N LEU A 98 7.38 -3.46 -0.38
CA LEU A 98 7.36 -2.74 -1.67
C LEU A 98 5.97 -2.21 -2.04
N GLY A 99 4.92 -2.87 -1.56
CA GLY A 99 3.52 -2.50 -1.79
C GLY A 99 2.95 -1.50 -0.78
N THR A 100 3.63 -1.25 0.35
CA THR A 100 3.16 -0.31 1.36
C THR A 100 3.78 1.07 1.12
N PRO A 101 2.99 2.12 0.82
CA PRO A 101 3.55 3.46 0.69
C PRO A 101 3.96 4.00 2.07
N SER A 102 5.20 4.50 2.20
CA SER A 102 5.75 5.00 3.47
C SER A 102 4.90 6.10 4.13
N LYS A 103 4.25 6.95 3.32
CA LYS A 103 3.39 8.05 3.78
C LYS A 103 1.96 7.62 4.18
N ALA A 104 1.62 6.33 4.11
CA ALA A 104 0.24 5.88 4.32
C ALA A 104 -0.30 6.18 5.72
N LYS A 105 0.52 6.00 6.75
CA LYS A 105 0.13 6.26 8.14
C LYS A 105 0.00 7.75 8.45
N GLU A 106 0.91 8.56 7.90
CA GLU A 106 0.88 10.01 8.05
C GLU A 106 -0.41 10.58 7.46
N PHE A 107 -0.76 10.18 6.24
CA PHE A 107 -2.00 10.62 5.59
C PHE A 107 -3.24 10.11 6.31
N GLU A 108 -3.23 8.88 6.83
CA GLU A 108 -4.37 8.37 7.62
C GLU A 108 -4.59 9.18 8.90
N GLY A 109 -3.53 9.57 9.62
CA GLY A 109 -3.62 10.41 10.82
C GLY A 109 -4.14 11.81 10.51
N LYS A 110 -3.58 12.43 9.48
CA LYS A 110 -4.01 13.73 8.92
C LYS A 110 -5.50 13.74 8.52
N LEU A 111 -5.95 12.70 7.82
CA LEU A 111 -7.37 12.55 7.43
C LEU A 111 -8.29 12.30 8.63
N LEU A 112 -7.77 11.68 9.70
CA LEU A 112 -8.52 11.47 10.93
C LEU A 112 -8.72 12.79 11.70
N GLU A 113 -7.71 13.66 11.70
CA GLU A 113 -7.73 14.99 12.34
C GLU A 113 -8.81 15.90 11.74
N ILE A 114 -8.95 15.91 10.41
CA ILE A 114 -10.02 16.67 9.72
C ILE A 114 -11.41 16.05 9.85
N GLY A 115 -11.56 14.94 10.58
CA GLY A 115 -12.86 14.28 10.77
C GLY A 115 -13.34 13.47 9.56
N LEU A 116 -12.47 13.15 8.60
CA LEU A 116 -12.79 12.31 7.46
C LEU A 116 -12.71 10.83 7.86
N TYR A 117 -13.72 10.36 8.59
CA TYR A 117 -13.82 8.97 9.03
C TYR A 117 -15.20 8.36 8.79
N SER A 118 -15.22 7.04 8.60
CA SER A 118 -16.43 6.22 8.46
C SER A 118 -17.26 6.21 9.75
N ARG A 119 -18.54 5.80 9.70
CA ARG A 119 -19.41 5.64 10.90
C ARG A 119 -18.73 4.87 12.05
N TYR A 120 -17.78 4.00 11.73
CA TYR A 120 -17.05 3.16 12.69
C TYR A 120 -15.71 3.75 13.17
N GLY A 121 -15.38 5.00 12.84
CA GLY A 121 -14.14 5.66 13.28
C GLY A 121 -12.90 5.28 12.45
N HIS A 122 -13.09 4.82 11.22
CA HIS A 122 -12.00 4.42 10.32
C HIS A 122 -11.75 5.51 9.28
N ALA A 123 -10.56 6.10 9.28
CA ALA A 123 -10.11 7.03 8.26
C ALA A 123 -9.77 6.30 6.94
N PRO A 124 -9.86 6.97 5.79
CA PRO A 124 -9.40 6.42 4.52
C PRO A 124 -7.90 6.08 4.56
N ALA A 125 -7.54 4.89 4.08
CA ALA A 125 -6.15 4.44 4.08
C ALA A 125 -5.54 4.62 2.69
N LEU A 126 -4.33 5.20 2.61
CA LEU A 126 -3.61 5.29 1.34
C LEU A 126 -3.20 3.87 0.88
N ILE A 127 -3.63 3.50 -0.33
CA ILE A 127 -3.29 2.24 -0.99
C ILE A 127 -2.05 2.42 -1.86
N SER A 128 -2.01 3.49 -2.65
CA SER A 128 -0.97 3.71 -3.64
C SER A 128 -0.73 5.20 -3.86
N CYS A 129 0.54 5.56 -4.03
CA CYS A 129 0.97 6.88 -4.45
C CYS A 129 1.85 6.66 -5.69
N LYS A 130 1.46 7.24 -6.83
CA LYS A 130 2.20 7.13 -8.09
C LYS A 130 2.42 8.51 -8.67
N ARG A 131 3.69 8.90 -8.81
CA ARG A 131 4.06 10.10 -9.56
C ARG A 131 3.94 9.83 -11.06
N ILE A 132 3.33 10.75 -11.80
CA ILE A 132 3.27 10.70 -13.25
C ILE A 132 4.67 11.04 -13.79
N LYS A 133 5.17 10.25 -14.74
CA LYS A 133 6.51 10.46 -15.30
C LYS A 133 6.53 11.80 -16.07
N GLY A 134 7.52 12.63 -15.78
CA GLY A 134 7.71 13.92 -16.46
C GLY A 134 6.93 15.08 -15.87
N THR A 135 6.16 14.88 -14.79
CA THR A 135 5.46 15.97 -14.09
C THR A 135 5.64 15.87 -12.57
N ASP A 136 5.29 16.93 -11.85
CA ASP A 136 5.20 16.91 -10.37
C ASP A 136 3.85 16.35 -9.87
N VAL A 137 2.94 16.02 -10.79
CA VAL A 137 1.62 15.50 -10.47
C VAL A 137 1.70 14.06 -10.01
N SER A 138 1.03 13.76 -8.90
CA SER A 138 0.94 12.44 -8.29
C SER A 138 -0.51 11.97 -8.18
N THR A 139 -0.74 10.72 -8.54
CA THR A 139 -2.02 10.05 -8.35
C THR A 139 -2.00 9.28 -7.02
N PHE A 140 -2.84 9.72 -6.09
CA PHE A 140 -3.09 9.10 -4.81
C PHE A 140 -4.36 8.24 -4.88
N THR A 141 -4.28 7.00 -4.43
CA THR A 141 -5.42 6.09 -4.38
C THR A 141 -5.69 5.70 -2.92
N PHE A 142 -6.87 6.04 -2.44
CA PHE A 142 -7.32 5.82 -1.07
C PHE A 142 -8.38 4.72 -1.01
N PHE A 143 -8.30 3.88 0.03
CA PHE A 143 -9.35 2.94 0.42
C PHE A 143 -10.27 3.61 1.43
N SER A 144 -11.49 3.91 1.01
CA SER A 144 -12.46 4.70 1.75
C SER A 144 -13.70 3.84 2.05
N LEU A 145 -13.70 3.14 3.19
CA LEU A 145 -14.81 2.24 3.54
C LEU A 145 -15.95 3.02 4.20
N GLY A 146 -17.04 3.26 3.47
CA GLY A 146 -18.23 3.96 3.98
C GLY A 146 -18.11 5.49 4.02
N VAL A 147 -17.08 6.06 3.39
CA VAL A 147 -16.98 7.50 3.10
C VAL A 147 -17.03 7.67 1.58
N GLY A 148 -18.14 8.19 1.08
CA GLY A 148 -18.38 8.37 -0.35
C GLY A 148 -17.74 9.64 -0.92
N ARG A 149 -17.69 9.74 -2.25
CA ARG A 149 -17.08 10.89 -2.97
C ARG A 149 -17.66 12.24 -2.56
N GLU A 150 -18.95 12.32 -2.25
CA GLU A 150 -19.60 13.57 -1.83
C GLU A 150 -18.97 14.15 -0.57
N ARG A 151 -18.65 13.30 0.41
CA ARG A 151 -18.00 13.75 1.65
C ARG A 151 -16.55 14.17 1.41
N TRP A 152 -15.85 13.49 0.49
CA TRP A 152 -14.54 13.92 0.02
C TRP A 152 -14.58 15.27 -0.71
N GLN A 153 -15.65 15.53 -1.48
CA GLN A 153 -15.84 16.80 -2.17
C GLN A 153 -16.14 17.93 -1.18
N LYS A 154 -16.96 17.66 -0.15
CA LYS A 154 -17.30 18.63 0.89
C LYS A 154 -16.09 19.05 1.71
N GLU A 155 -15.28 18.09 2.15
CA GLU A 155 -14.06 18.34 2.93
C GLU A 155 -12.83 18.59 2.03
N SER A 156 -13.03 18.93 0.76
CA SER A 156 -11.96 18.92 -0.23
C SER A 156 -10.86 19.95 0.07
N GLU A 157 -11.22 21.13 0.58
CA GLU A 157 -10.30 22.19 1.01
C GLU A 157 -9.46 21.74 2.22
N ALA A 158 -10.10 21.24 3.27
CA ALA A 158 -9.39 20.70 4.44
C ALA A 158 -8.43 19.56 4.07
N VAL A 159 -8.79 18.73 3.08
CA VAL A 159 -7.90 17.69 2.55
C VAL A 159 -6.71 18.29 1.79
N LYS A 160 -6.89 19.37 1.01
CA LYS A 160 -5.79 20.06 0.33
C LYS A 160 -4.78 20.60 1.34
N ASP A 161 -5.28 21.29 2.37
CA ASP A 161 -4.46 21.96 3.37
C ASP A 161 -3.63 20.97 4.19
N VAL A 162 -4.28 19.93 4.73
CA VAL A 162 -3.60 18.98 5.62
C VAL A 162 -2.63 18.08 4.85
N LEU A 163 -2.94 17.74 3.60
CA LEU A 163 -2.05 16.96 2.75
C LEU A 163 -0.99 17.79 2.02
N ASP A 164 -1.09 19.14 2.05
CA ASP A 164 -0.25 20.08 1.30
C ASP A 164 -0.20 19.74 -0.21
N ILE A 165 -1.40 19.63 -0.80
CA ILE A 165 -1.59 19.27 -2.21
C ILE A 165 -2.62 20.16 -2.89
N HIS A 166 -2.46 20.37 -4.20
CA HIS A 166 -3.49 20.97 -5.04
C HIS A 166 -4.04 19.99 -6.07
N TYR A 167 -5.36 19.96 -6.25
CA TYR A 167 -5.99 19.04 -7.18
C TYR A 167 -5.80 19.49 -8.63
N THR A 168 -5.21 18.63 -9.45
CA THR A 168 -5.10 18.86 -10.90
C THR A 168 -6.32 18.33 -11.64
N GLU A 169 -7.00 17.32 -11.07
CA GLU A 169 -8.21 16.73 -11.64
C GLU A 169 -9.30 16.58 -10.56
N PRO A 170 -10.58 16.52 -10.95
CA PRO A 170 -11.66 16.25 -10.00
C PRO A 170 -11.50 14.87 -9.36
N ILE A 171 -11.98 14.74 -8.12
CA ILE A 171 -11.95 13.50 -7.34
C ILE A 171 -12.80 12.43 -8.06
N LYS A 172 -12.18 11.27 -8.34
CA LYS A 172 -12.81 10.16 -9.09
C LYS A 172 -12.92 8.91 -8.23
N TYR A 173 -13.86 8.05 -8.58
CA TYR A 173 -13.89 6.69 -8.06
C TYR A 173 -12.83 5.82 -8.75
N GLY A 174 -12.21 4.92 -7.99
CA GLY A 174 -11.18 4.01 -8.47
C GLY A 174 -11.70 2.62 -8.83
N GLY A 175 -10.75 1.70 -9.03
CA GLY A 175 -11.02 0.32 -9.44
C GLY A 175 -11.13 0.14 -10.96
N LYS A 176 -11.46 -1.09 -11.40
CA LYS A 176 -11.64 -1.41 -12.82
C LYS A 176 -12.79 -0.55 -13.37
N ASN A 177 -12.47 0.39 -14.25
CA ASN A 177 -13.38 1.35 -14.87
C ASN A 177 -14.09 2.31 -13.88
N GLY A 178 -13.47 2.62 -12.72
CA GLY A 178 -14.03 3.60 -11.77
C GLY A 178 -15.29 3.14 -11.03
N ARG A 179 -15.60 1.83 -11.03
CA ARG A 179 -16.85 1.29 -10.46
C ARG A 179 -16.76 0.92 -8.98
N LYS A 180 -15.59 1.02 -8.34
CA LYS A 180 -15.44 0.70 -6.91
C LYS A 180 -15.58 1.97 -6.07
N ARG A 181 -16.74 2.12 -5.43
CA ARG A 181 -17.05 3.24 -4.53
C ARG A 181 -16.15 3.32 -3.30
N ASP A 182 -15.63 2.17 -2.86
CA ASP A 182 -14.70 2.09 -1.73
C ASP A 182 -13.27 2.55 -2.06
N ILE A 183 -13.01 2.92 -3.32
CA ILE A 183 -11.71 3.41 -3.77
C ILE A 183 -11.89 4.82 -4.30
N ILE A 184 -11.16 5.76 -3.72
CA ILE A 184 -11.13 7.15 -4.17
C ILE A 184 -9.76 7.43 -4.79
N VAL A 185 -9.76 8.07 -5.94
CA VAL A 185 -8.55 8.45 -6.67
C VAL A 185 -8.49 9.96 -6.74
N ILE A 186 -7.37 10.50 -6.31
CA ILE A 186 -7.05 11.92 -6.30
C ILE A 186 -5.80 12.10 -7.16
N THR A 187 -5.86 13.03 -8.11
CA THR A 187 -4.69 13.43 -8.90
C THR A 187 -4.33 14.85 -8.47
N ALA A 188 -3.16 15.00 -7.86
CA ALA A 188 -2.75 16.25 -7.24
C ALA A 188 -1.24 16.45 -7.37
N ALA A 189 -0.80 17.69 -7.50
CA ALA A 189 0.61 18.05 -7.41
C ALA A 189 0.94 18.57 -5.99
N PRO A 190 2.21 18.47 -5.57
CA PRO A 190 2.63 18.91 -4.25
C PRO A 190 2.60 20.44 -4.12
N GLY A 191 2.37 20.91 -2.89
CA GLY A 191 2.36 22.32 -2.53
C GLY A 191 0.99 22.97 -2.66
N ALA A 192 0.80 24.04 -1.90
CA ALA A 192 -0.34 24.95 -2.01
C ALA A 192 -0.45 25.50 -3.44
N GLU A 193 -1.69 25.74 -3.91
CA GLU A 193 -1.95 26.47 -5.15
C GLU A 193 -1.18 27.80 -5.10
N THR A 194 -0.11 27.92 -5.88
CA THR A 194 0.43 29.23 -6.20
C THR A 194 -0.61 29.88 -7.09
N HIS A 195 -1.44 30.75 -6.52
CA HIS A 195 -2.14 31.76 -7.29
C HIS A 195 -1.04 32.55 -8.01
N ARG A 196 -0.73 32.18 -9.25
CA ARG A 196 -0.14 33.16 -10.17
C ARG A 196 -1.25 34.17 -10.33
N GLU A 197 -1.10 35.32 -9.68
CA GLU A 197 -1.70 36.53 -10.20
C GLU A 197 -1.24 36.58 -11.65
N ASP A 198 -2.15 36.22 -12.57
CA ASP A 198 -2.02 36.66 -13.94
C ASP A 198 -1.93 38.17 -13.82
N VAL A 199 -0.71 38.66 -13.99
CA VAL A 199 -0.43 40.09 -14.06
C VAL A 199 -1.31 40.59 -15.19
N LEU A 200 -2.44 41.21 -14.84
CA LEU A 200 -3.19 42.04 -15.75
C LEU A 200 -2.14 43.01 -16.30
N TYR A 201 -1.81 42.87 -17.58
CA TYR A 201 -1.35 44.03 -18.32
C TYR A 201 -2.54 44.99 -18.29
N ASP A 202 -2.48 45.93 -17.35
CA ASP A 202 -3.24 47.17 -17.48
C ASP A 202 -2.45 48.02 -18.48
N ASP A 203 -3.17 48.44 -19.50
CA ASP A 203 -2.65 49.08 -20.69
C ASP A 203 -2.15 50.50 -20.36
N GLU A 204 -0.98 50.90 -20.87
CA GLU A 204 -0.71 52.32 -21.12
C GLU A 204 -0.41 52.54 -22.61
N ILE A 205 -1.17 53.49 -23.13
CA ILE A 205 -1.38 53.93 -24.52
C ILE A 205 -0.14 54.63 -25.07
#